data_AF-A0A957UPD6-F1
#
_entry.id   AF-A0A957UPD6-F1
#
_cell.length_a   1.000
_cell.length_b   1.000
_cell.length_c   1.000
_cell.angle_alpha   90.00
_cell.angle_beta   90.00
_cell.angle_gamma   90.00
#
_symmetry.space_group_name_H-M   'P 1'
#
loop_
_entity.id
_entity.type
_entity.pdbx_description
1 polymer ?
#
loop_
_entity_poly.entity_id
_entity_poly.type
_entity_poly.pdbx_seq_one_letter_code
_entity_poly.pdbx_strand_id
1 'polypeptide(L)'
;DLGLPVAVGNKTRLSDTQVEIEDTLSRQLRGFETAIVYEDEIATGGTITEVSQMLIRSGIHQISLVCTHGLFLGKALARIQAISEITEVITTDTVALPPEKYLPNMTVLSVGEVFGEAIRCNYFRQSIGALFSFGDGDE
;
A
#
# COMPACT_ATOMS: atom_id res chain seq x y z
N ASP A 1 -3.53 13.56 7.60
CA ASP A 1 -4.70 12.66 7.78
C ASP A 1 -5.57 12.77 6.52
N LEU A 2 -6.11 11.65 6.01
CA LEU A 2 -7.02 11.66 4.85
C LEU A 2 -8.49 11.88 5.27
N GLY A 3 -8.81 11.83 6.57
CA GLY A 3 -10.17 12.00 7.07
C GLY A 3 -11.14 10.90 6.60
N LEU A 4 -10.61 9.74 6.20
CA LEU A 4 -11.38 8.62 5.67
C LEU A 4 -11.63 7.55 6.75
N PRO A 5 -12.77 6.83 6.70
CA PRO A 5 -13.00 5.67 7.54
C PRO A 5 -11.93 4.61 7.33
N VAL A 6 -11.48 3.98 8.42
CA VAL A 6 -10.50 2.89 8.40
C VAL A 6 -11.22 1.57 8.61
N ALA A 7 -10.89 0.57 7.79
CA ALA A 7 -11.32 -0.80 7.96
C ALA A 7 -10.13 -1.67 8.35
N VAL A 8 -10.31 -2.52 9.37
CA VAL A 8 -9.26 -3.44 9.85
C VAL A 8 -9.76 -4.87 9.75
N GLY A 9 -8.93 -5.74 9.17
CA GLY A 9 -9.17 -7.18 9.10
C GLY A 9 -8.02 -7.95 9.70
N ASN A 10 -8.34 -8.96 10.50
CA ASN A 10 -7.35 -9.92 10.99
C ASN A 10 -7.19 -11.04 9.98
N LYS A 11 -5.94 -11.25 9.57
CA LYS A 11 -5.55 -12.31 8.65
C LYS A 11 -4.98 -13.49 9.44
N THR A 12 -5.68 -14.61 9.44
CA THR A 12 -5.18 -15.86 10.03
C THR A 12 -4.61 -16.73 8.94
N ARG A 13 -3.34 -17.11 9.05
CA ARG A 13 -2.72 -18.11 8.16
C ARG A 13 -3.04 -19.50 8.69
N LEU A 14 -3.84 -20.25 7.93
CA LEU A 14 -4.16 -21.65 8.22
C LEU A 14 -3.08 -22.59 7.66
N SER A 15 -2.36 -22.17 6.60
CA SER A 15 -1.20 -22.87 6.03
C SER A 15 -0.30 -21.92 5.23
N ASP A 16 0.75 -22.45 4.60
CA ASP A 16 1.64 -21.68 3.71
C ASP A 16 0.90 -21.05 2.51
N THR A 17 -0.26 -21.60 2.15
CA THR A 17 -1.04 -21.18 0.97
C THR A 17 -2.46 -20.75 1.29
N GLN A 18 -2.95 -20.99 2.51
CA GLN A 18 -4.35 -20.74 2.88
C GLN A 18 -4.46 -19.72 4.00
N VAL A 19 -5.32 -18.74 3.76
CA VAL A 19 -5.56 -17.59 4.63
C VAL A 19 -7.07 -17.45 4.84
N GLU A 20 -7.47 -17.12 6.06
CA GLU A 20 -8.84 -16.72 6.38
C GLU A 20 -8.84 -15.29 6.91
N ILE A 21 -9.75 -14.47 6.40
CA ILE A 21 -10.00 -13.10 6.86
C ILE A 21 -11.37 -13.12 7.55
N GLU A 22 -11.42 -12.65 8.80
CA GLU A 22 -12.65 -12.65 9.60
C GLU A 22 -13.78 -11.85 8.92
N ASP A 23 -15.02 -12.34 9.02
CA ASP A 23 -16.24 -11.73 8.46
C ASP A 23 -16.57 -10.33 9.03
N THR A 24 -15.85 -9.91 10.08
CA THR A 24 -15.93 -8.55 10.65
C THR A 24 -15.54 -7.47 9.63
N LEU A 25 -14.68 -7.78 8.66
CA LEU A 25 -14.26 -6.82 7.63
C LEU A 25 -15.38 -6.52 6.63
N SER A 26 -16.14 -7.54 6.19
CA SER A 26 -17.28 -7.37 5.27
C SER A 26 -18.31 -6.35 5.78
N ARG A 27 -18.50 -6.26 7.09
CA ARG A 27 -19.45 -5.30 7.70
C ARG A 27 -18.96 -3.86 7.64
N GLN A 28 -17.65 -3.65 7.79
CA GLN A 28 -17.01 -2.33 7.76
C GLN A 28 -17.02 -1.73 6.34
N LEU A 29 -17.06 -2.58 5.32
CA LEU A 29 -17.01 -2.19 3.91
C LEU A 29 -18.38 -1.88 3.30
N ARG A 30 -19.49 -2.07 4.03
CA ARG A 30 -20.84 -1.82 3.48
C ARG A 30 -21.05 -0.34 3.15
N GLY A 31 -21.48 -0.08 1.92
CA GLY A 31 -21.75 1.26 1.42
C GLY A 31 -20.53 1.99 0.85
N PHE A 32 -19.36 1.34 0.84
CA PHE A 32 -18.18 1.84 0.15
C PHE A 32 -18.03 1.16 -1.21
N GLU A 33 -17.59 1.91 -2.21
CA GLU A 33 -17.31 1.40 -3.56
C GLU A 33 -15.81 1.48 -3.92
N THR A 34 -15.04 2.22 -3.13
CA THR A 34 -13.61 2.47 -3.33
C THR A 34 -12.83 2.20 -2.05
N ALA A 35 -11.66 1.59 -2.17
CA ALA A 35 -10.75 1.33 -1.07
C ALA A 35 -9.33 1.77 -1.39
N ILE A 36 -8.62 2.23 -0.36
CA ILE A 36 -7.16 2.41 -0.40
C ILE A 36 -6.56 1.29 0.43
N VAL A 37 -5.70 0.47 -0.18
CA VAL A 37 -4.91 -0.54 0.52
C VAL A 37 -3.49 0.00 0.61
N TYR A 38 -3.03 0.27 1.83
CA TYR A 38 -1.64 0.68 2.07
C TYR A 38 -0.90 -0.36 2.90
N GLU A 39 0.35 -0.63 2.52
CA GLU A 39 1.29 -1.51 3.22
C GLU A 39 2.64 -0.81 3.30
N ASP A 40 3.52 -1.20 4.21
CA ASP A 40 4.90 -0.73 4.20
C ASP A 40 5.68 -1.33 3.01
N GLU A 41 5.49 -2.61 2.71
CA GLU A 41 6.13 -3.31 1.60
C GLU A 41 5.23 -4.28 0.82
N ILE A 42 5.57 -4.50 -0.46
CA ILE A 42 4.94 -5.53 -1.29
C ILE A 42 6.03 -6.41 -1.92
N ALA A 43 6.24 -7.59 -1.33
CA ALA A 43 7.18 -8.59 -1.84
C ALA A 43 6.58 -9.49 -2.93
N THR A 44 5.84 -10.55 -2.54
CA THR A 44 5.35 -11.57 -3.50
C THR A 44 3.94 -11.27 -4.04
N GLY A 45 3.29 -10.21 -3.56
CA GLY A 45 1.91 -9.84 -3.92
C GLY A 45 0.82 -10.77 -3.34
N GLY A 46 1.18 -11.74 -2.50
CA GLY A 46 0.21 -12.69 -1.91
C GLY A 46 -0.85 -12.01 -1.05
N THR A 47 -0.43 -11.20 -0.07
CA THR A 47 -1.36 -10.46 0.80
C THR A 47 -2.29 -9.55 -0.02
N ILE A 48 -1.74 -8.78 -0.96
CA ILE A 48 -2.52 -7.88 -1.81
C ILE A 48 -3.56 -8.62 -2.64
N THR A 49 -3.22 -9.80 -3.16
CA THR A 49 -4.17 -10.62 -3.93
C THR A 49 -5.35 -11.03 -3.06
N GLU A 50 -5.09 -11.57 -1.86
CA GLU A 50 -6.14 -12.02 -0.94
C GLU A 50 -7.02 -10.86 -0.46
N VAL A 51 -6.42 -9.75 -0.06
CA VAL A 51 -7.13 -8.55 0.40
C VAL A 51 -7.98 -7.98 -0.72
N SER A 52 -7.45 -7.84 -1.93
CA SER A 52 -8.19 -7.30 -3.07
C SER A 52 -9.38 -8.18 -3.43
N GLN A 53 -9.21 -9.50 -3.46
CA GLN A 53 -10.32 -10.42 -3.71
C GLN A 53 -11.40 -10.32 -2.64
N MET A 54 -11.02 -10.14 -1.38
CA MET A 54 -11.98 -9.94 -0.30
C MET A 54 -12.73 -8.61 -0.47
N LEU A 55 -12.04 -7.51 -0.78
CA LEU A 55 -12.65 -6.20 -1.04
C LEU A 55 -13.68 -6.31 -2.18
N ILE A 56 -13.31 -6.97 -3.28
CA ILE A 56 -14.19 -7.22 -4.43
C ILE A 56 -15.42 -8.03 -4.01
N ARG A 57 -15.25 -9.11 -3.25
CA ARG A 57 -16.38 -9.90 -2.72
C ARG A 57 -17.29 -9.09 -1.79
N SER A 58 -16.76 -8.05 -1.14
CA SER A 58 -17.51 -7.13 -0.29
C SER A 58 -18.16 -5.96 -1.04
N GLY A 59 -18.02 -5.89 -2.37
CA GLY A 59 -18.65 -4.86 -3.21
C GLY A 59 -17.77 -3.64 -3.53
N ILE A 60 -16.47 -3.69 -3.23
CA ILE A 60 -15.53 -2.67 -3.67
C ILE A 60 -15.24 -2.85 -5.17
N HIS A 61 -15.32 -1.77 -5.93
CA HIS A 61 -15.13 -1.75 -7.38
C HIS A 61 -13.85 -1.04 -7.81
N GLN A 62 -13.23 -0.28 -6.91
CA GLN A 62 -12.00 0.45 -7.18
C GLN A 62 -11.04 0.35 -5.99
N ILE A 63 -9.79 0.02 -6.27
CA ILE A 63 -8.72 -0.19 -5.30
C ILE A 63 -7.50 0.63 -5.73
N SER A 64 -7.09 1.57 -4.88
CA SER A 64 -5.76 2.18 -4.97
C SER A 64 -4.81 1.44 -4.04
N LEU A 65 -3.73 0.90 -4.60
CA LEU A 65 -2.70 0.18 -3.87
C LEU A 65 -1.52 1.11 -3.61
N VAL A 66 -1.10 1.25 -2.35
CA VAL A 66 0.01 2.11 -1.96
C VAL A 66 1.02 1.31 -1.16
N CYS A 67 2.30 1.42 -1.46
CA CYS A 67 3.34 0.93 -0.56
C CYS A 67 4.58 1.83 -0.54
N THR A 68 5.35 1.75 0.54
CA THR A 68 6.67 2.40 0.55
C THR A 68 7.63 1.57 -0.29
N HIS A 69 7.75 0.27 -0.03
CA HIS A 69 8.76 -0.60 -0.63
C HIS A 69 8.15 -1.59 -1.63
N GLY A 70 8.18 -1.24 -2.93
CA GLY A 70 7.77 -2.10 -4.03
C GLY A 70 8.85 -3.13 -4.43
N LEU A 71 9.00 -4.22 -3.69
CA LEU A 71 9.97 -5.29 -4.02
C LEU A 71 9.53 -6.11 -5.23
N PHE A 72 8.24 -6.38 -5.37
CA PHE A 72 7.60 -6.97 -6.54
C PHE A 72 8.30 -8.23 -7.09
N LEU A 73 8.54 -9.20 -6.21
CA LEU A 73 9.25 -10.44 -6.50
C LEU A 73 8.38 -11.45 -7.26
N GLY A 74 9.03 -12.18 -8.17
CA GLY A 74 8.40 -13.28 -8.91
C GLY A 74 7.17 -12.82 -9.69
N LYS A 75 6.00 -13.36 -9.33
CA LYS A 75 4.72 -13.09 -10.02
C LYS A 75 3.93 -11.92 -9.43
N ALA A 76 4.51 -11.11 -8.53
CA ALA A 76 3.79 -10.06 -7.82
C ALA A 76 3.05 -9.09 -8.77
N LEU A 77 3.76 -8.50 -9.74
CA LEU A 77 3.17 -7.55 -10.69
C LEU A 77 2.13 -8.20 -11.59
N ALA A 78 2.37 -9.43 -12.05
CA ALA A 78 1.39 -10.16 -12.85
C ALA A 78 0.10 -10.45 -12.07
N ARG A 79 0.20 -10.75 -10.76
CA ARG A 79 -0.97 -10.92 -9.88
C ARG A 79 -1.74 -9.61 -9.70
N ILE A 80 -1.03 -8.51 -9.46
CA ILE A 80 -1.62 -7.18 -9.29
C ILE A 80 -2.33 -6.76 -10.58
N GLN A 81 -1.66 -6.88 -11.73
CA GLN A 81 -2.21 -6.52 -13.04
C GLN A 81 -3.43 -7.36 -13.44
N ALA A 82 -3.53 -8.60 -12.94
CA ALA A 82 -4.68 -9.47 -13.21
C ALA A 82 -5.96 -9.06 -12.46
N ILE A 83 -5.87 -8.14 -11.50
CA ILE A 83 -7.02 -7.65 -10.72
C ILE A 83 -7.46 -6.32 -11.31
N SER A 84 -8.54 -6.34 -12.10
CA SER A 84 -9.07 -5.16 -12.80
C SER A 84 -9.45 -3.99 -11.89
N GLU A 85 -9.86 -4.30 -10.67
CA GLU A 85 -10.31 -3.35 -9.66
C GLU A 85 -9.12 -2.61 -9.03
N ILE A 86 -7.87 -3.09 -9.19
CA ILE A 86 -6.69 -2.30 -8.85
C ILE A 86 -6.44 -1.29 -9.96
N THR A 87 -7.02 -0.11 -9.80
CA THR A 87 -6.95 0.95 -10.81
C THR A 87 -5.68 1.79 -10.70
N GLU A 88 -5.00 1.75 -9.56
CA GLU A 88 -3.82 2.57 -9.29
C GLU A 88 -2.83 1.82 -8.37
N VAL A 89 -1.54 1.90 -8.70
CA VAL A 89 -0.46 1.38 -7.86
C VAL A 89 0.55 2.50 -7.61
N ILE A 90 0.74 2.87 -6.35
CA ILE A 90 1.70 3.88 -5.93
C ILE A 90 2.79 3.21 -5.10
N THR A 91 4.05 3.37 -5.52
CA THR A 91 5.23 2.94 -4.74
C THR A 91 6.24 4.08 -4.66
N THR A 92 7.26 3.94 -3.82
CA THR A 92 8.42 4.84 -3.87
C THR A 92 9.58 4.25 -4.68
N ASP A 93 10.58 5.07 -4.98
CA ASP A 93 11.87 4.67 -5.56
C ASP A 93 12.88 4.10 -4.53
N THR A 94 12.44 3.76 -3.30
CA THR A 94 13.29 3.09 -2.29
C THR A 94 13.84 1.74 -2.77
N VAL A 95 13.16 1.08 -3.70
CA VAL A 95 13.65 -0.10 -4.42
C VAL A 95 13.68 0.23 -5.91
N ALA A 96 14.86 0.09 -6.52
CA ALA A 96 15.03 0.36 -7.94
C ALA A 96 14.18 -0.62 -8.77
N LEU A 97 13.23 -0.06 -9.53
CA LEU A 97 12.40 -0.80 -10.46
C LEU A 97 12.86 -0.49 -11.90
N PRO A 98 13.20 -1.49 -12.72
CA PRO A 98 13.55 -1.26 -14.11
C PRO A 98 12.29 -0.92 -14.94
N PRO A 99 12.38 -0.09 -16.00
CA PRO A 99 11.23 0.43 -16.74
C PRO A 99 10.24 -0.63 -17.25
N GLU A 100 10.71 -1.81 -17.63
CA GLU A 100 9.88 -2.92 -18.12
C GLU A 100 8.93 -3.52 -17.06
N LYS A 101 9.16 -3.21 -15.77
CA LYS A 101 8.29 -3.64 -14.67
C LYS A 101 7.23 -2.59 -14.31
N TYR A 102 7.20 -1.44 -14.97
CA TYR A 102 6.19 -0.42 -14.70
C TYR A 102 4.85 -0.90 -15.26
N LEU A 103 3.86 -1.01 -14.38
CA LEU A 103 2.49 -1.22 -14.82
C LEU A 103 1.95 0.07 -15.45
N PRO A 104 1.03 0.00 -16.43
CA PRO A 104 0.45 1.20 -17.04
C PRO A 104 -0.23 2.16 -16.05
N ASN A 105 -0.68 1.62 -14.91
CA ASN A 105 -1.34 2.33 -13.82
C ASN A 105 -0.44 2.52 -12.58
N MET A 106 0.88 2.45 -12.75
CA MET A 106 1.84 2.60 -11.66
C MET A 106 2.45 4.01 -11.63
N THR A 107 2.48 4.59 -10.44
CA THR A 107 3.22 5.81 -10.12
C THR A 107 4.34 5.48 -9.15
N VAL A 108 5.57 5.92 -9.48
CA VAL A 108 6.74 5.80 -8.60
C VAL A 108 7.10 7.19 -8.08
N LEU A 109 6.94 7.39 -6.77
CA LEU A 109 7.24 8.65 -6.09
C LEU A 109 8.69 8.64 -5.60
N SER A 110 9.42 9.73 -5.85
CA SER A 110 10.78 9.83 -5.33
C SER A 110 10.78 10.16 -3.84
N VAL A 111 11.58 9.41 -3.08
CA VAL A 111 11.92 9.76 -1.69
C VAL A 111 13.26 10.48 -1.58
N GLY A 112 13.93 10.75 -2.72
CA GLY A 112 15.25 11.36 -2.77
C GLY A 112 15.34 12.71 -2.04
N GLU A 113 14.30 13.55 -2.13
CA GLU A 113 14.24 14.82 -1.41
C GLU A 113 14.20 14.62 0.11
N VAL A 114 13.37 13.68 0.60
CA VAL A 114 13.26 13.37 2.02
C VAL A 114 14.58 12.84 2.58
N PHE A 115 15.22 11.91 1.86
CA PHE A 115 16.53 11.38 2.26
C PHE A 115 17.63 12.44 2.18
N GLY A 116 17.65 13.26 1.14
CA GLY A 116 18.61 14.35 0.98
C GLY A 116 18.53 15.35 2.13
N GLU A 117 17.32 15.74 2.53
CA GLU A 117 17.11 16.66 3.64
C GLU A 117 17.42 16.01 4.99
N ALA A 118 17.13 14.71 5.17
CA ALA A 118 17.52 13.98 6.37
C ALA A 118 19.05 13.95 6.54
N ILE A 119 19.80 13.70 5.46
CA ILE A 119 21.27 13.74 5.44
C ILE A 119 21.76 15.16 5.78
N ARG A 120 21.16 16.19 5.15
CA ARG A 120 21.49 17.60 5.40
C ARG A 120 21.30 17.96 6.87
N CYS A 121 20.14 17.65 7.44
CA CYS A 121 19.85 17.89 8.85
C CYS A 121 20.83 17.16 9.78
N ASN A 122 21.16 15.89 9.49
CA ASN A 122 22.15 15.15 10.28
C ASN A 122 23.54 15.82 10.25
N TYR A 123 24.00 16.21 9.06
CA TYR A 123 25.29 16.88 8.88
C TYR A 123 25.37 18.21 9.65
N PHE A 124 24.30 19.01 9.62
CA PHE A 124 24.23 20.29 10.34
C PHE A 124 23.74 20.17 11.80
N ARG A 125 23.52 18.95 12.32
CA ARG A 125 22.95 18.68 13.65
C ARG A 125 21.61 19.39 13.90
N GLN A 126 20.81 19.50 12.85
CA GLN A 126 19.45 20.03 12.90
C GLN A 126 18.45 18.90 13.14
N SER A 127 17.28 19.24 13.69
CA SER A 127 16.21 18.27 13.89
C SER A 127 15.68 17.77 12.54
N ILE A 128 15.52 16.46 12.41
CA ILE A 128 14.79 15.84 11.29
C ILE A 128 13.27 15.90 11.50
N GLY A 129 12.79 16.37 12.66
CA GLY A 129 11.37 16.36 13.00
C GLY A 129 10.49 17.11 12.00
N ALA A 130 11.01 18.15 11.35
CA ALA A 130 10.30 18.90 10.31
C ALA A 130 10.00 18.09 9.04
N LEU A 131 10.65 16.94 8.84
CA LEU A 131 10.36 16.01 7.73
C LEU A 131 9.13 15.15 7.96
N PHE A 132 8.67 15.06 9.21
CA PHE A 132 7.48 14.30 9.56
C PHE A 132 6.27 15.22 9.56
N SER A 133 5.24 14.83 8.82
CA SER A 133 3.91 15.34 9.04
C SER A 133 3.29 14.51 10.16
N PHE A 134 3.25 15.07 11.37
CA PHE A 134 2.40 14.54 12.42
C PHE A 134 0.98 14.94 12.04
N GLY A 135 0.07 13.97 11.89
CA GLY A 135 -1.33 14.27 11.57
C GLY A 135 -1.88 15.29 12.57
N ASP A 136 -2.78 16.17 12.12
CA ASP A 136 -3.42 17.15 12.98
C ASP A 136 -4.05 16.42 14.16
N GLY A 137 -3.37 16.49 15.30
CA GLY A 137 -3.62 15.72 16.51
C GLY A 137 -3.06 16.50 17.69
N ASP A 138 -3.80 17.55 18.02
CA ASP A 138 -4.04 18.12 19.35
C ASP A 138 -2.85 18.69 20.16
N GLU A 139 -2.90 20.01 20.36
CA GLU A 139 -2.74 20.58 21.71
C GLU A 139 -3.69 19.89 22.71
#